data_AF-A0A356J3I6-F1
#
_entry.id   AF-A0A356J3I6-F1
#
_cell.length_a   1.000
_cell.length_b   1.000
_cell.length_c   1.000
_cell.angle_alpha   90.00
_cell.angle_beta   90.00
_cell.angle_gamma   90.00
#
_symmetry.space_group_name_H-M   'P 1'
#
loop_
_entity.id
_entity.type
_entity.pdbx_description
1 polymer ?
#
loop_
_entity_poly.entity_id
_entity_poly.type
_entity_poly.pdbx_seq_one_letter_code
_entity_poly.pdbx_strand_id
1 'polypeptide(L)' 'NLLLLDEPTNDLDVATLRSLEEGLQDFGGCVMVVSHDRWFLDRIATHILAFEGDGRTTWFEGGYSDYHEAMARRRAK' A
#
# COMPACT_ATOMS: atom_id res chain seq x y z
N ASN A 1 -8.67 13.48 -9.96
CA ASN A 1 -9.35 12.17 -9.96
C ASN A 1 -8.75 11.31 -8.85
N LEU A 2 -9.58 10.62 -8.08
CA LEU A 2 -9.18 9.76 -6.95
C LEU A 2 -9.89 8.41 -7.08
N LEU A 3 -9.13 7.32 -7.01
CA LEU A 3 -9.65 5.95 -6.90
C LEU A 3 -9.49 5.47 -5.45
N LEU A 4 -10.54 4.89 -4.91
CA LEU A 4 -10.54 4.24 -3.58
C LEU A 4 -10.79 2.75 -3.81
N LEU A 5 -9.82 1.92 -3.46
CA LEU A 5 -9.89 0.47 -3.64
C LEU A 5 -9.75 -0.21 -2.28
N ASP A 6 -10.72 -1.05 -1.93
CA ASP A 6 -10.73 -1.82 -0.69
C ASP A 6 -10.54 -3.30 -1.03
N GLU A 7 -9.40 -3.86 -0.61
CA GLU A 7 -8.93 -5.22 -0.91
C GLU A 7 -9.06 -5.63 -2.39
N PRO A 8 -8.52 -4.86 -3.35
CA PRO A 8 -8.69 -5.13 -4.78
C PRO A 8 -7.94 -6.38 -5.25
N THR A 9 -7.04 -6.91 -4.44
CA THR A 9 -6.24 -8.11 -4.74
C THR A 9 -7.01 -9.40 -4.49
N ASN A 10 -8.18 -9.33 -3.84
CA ASN A 10 -8.96 -10.52 -3.51
C ASN A 10 -9.53 -11.19 -4.77
N ASP A 11 -9.52 -12.52 -4.79
CA ASP A 11 -10.03 -13.36 -5.89
C ASP A 11 -9.39 -13.11 -7.27
N LEU A 12 -8.29 -12.34 -7.36
CA LEU A 12 -7.55 -12.12 -8.60
C LEU A 12 -6.51 -13.22 -8.84
N ASP A 13 -6.42 -13.67 -10.09
CA ASP A 13 -5.27 -14.45 -10.53
C ASP A 13 -4.02 -13.56 -10.72
N VAL A 14 -2.86 -14.20 -10.83
CA VAL A 14 -1.56 -13.51 -10.93
C VAL A 14 -1.48 -12.61 -12.16
N ALA A 15 -2.10 -12.99 -13.28
CA ALA A 15 -2.05 -12.21 -14.52
C ALA A 15 -2.89 -10.93 -14.41
N THR A 16 -4.06 -11.05 -13.79
CA THR A 16 -4.98 -9.95 -13.53
C THR A 16 -4.41 -9.00 -12.49
N LEU A 17 -3.78 -9.53 -11.44
CA LEU A 17 -3.08 -8.72 -10.44
C LEU A 17 -1.99 -7.86 -11.09
N ARG A 18 -1.18 -8.43 -11.99
CA ARG A 18 -0.16 -7.66 -12.73
C ARG A 18 -0.76 -6.59 -13.62
N SER A 19 -1.86 -6.90 -14.30
CA SER A 19 -2.56 -5.93 -15.15
C SER A 19 -3.11 -4.76 -14.32
N LEU A 20 -3.59 -5.05 -13.11
CA LEU A 20 -4.03 -4.03 -12.16
C LEU A 20 -2.84 -3.18 -11.69
N GLU A 21 -1.72 -3.79 -11.30
CA GLU A 21 -0.50 -3.06 -10.91
C GLU A 21 -0.04 -2.09 -12.01
N GLU A 22 0.08 -2.56 -13.25
CA GLU A 22 0.47 -1.73 -14.39
C GLU A 22 -0.54 -0.60 -14.63
N GLY A 23 -1.84 -0.90 -14.61
CA GLY A 23 -2.88 0.10 -14.79
C GLY A 23 -2.90 1.17 -13.70
N LEU A 24 -2.57 0.81 -12.45
CA LEU A 24 -2.48 1.76 -11.33
C LEU A 24 -1.20 2.61 -11.41
N GLN A 25 -0.10 2.07 -11.90
CA GLN A 25 1.15 2.81 -12.11
C GLN A 25 1.02 3.85 -13.22
N ASP A 26 0.30 3.52 -14.30
CA ASP A 26 0.05 4.42 -15.43
C ASP A 26 -1.09 5.41 -15.18
N PHE A 27 -1.85 5.24 -14.08
CA PHE A 27 -2.95 6.12 -13.75
C PHE A 27 -2.45 7.49 -13.29
N GLY A 28 -2.65 8.52 -14.12
CA GLY A 28 -2.24 9.90 -13.82
C GLY A 28 -3.03 10.62 -12.70
N GLY A 29 -3.81 9.87 -11.90
CA GLY A 29 -4.55 10.40 -10.76
C GLY A 29 -3.98 9.90 -9.42
N CYS A 30 -4.76 10.10 -8.35
CA CYS A 30 -4.41 9.55 -7.04
C CYS A 30 -5.15 8.23 -6.80
N VAL A 31 -4.52 7.29 -6.12
CA VAL A 31 -5.12 6.01 -5.73
C VAL A 31 -4.86 5.82 -4.24
N MET A 32 -5.92 5.51 -3.49
CA MET A 32 -5.81 5.02 -2.12
C MET A 32 -6.27 3.57 -2.11
N VAL A 33 -5.38 2.66 -1.72
CA VAL A 33 -5.65 1.23 -1.65
C VAL A 33 -5.52 0.73 -0.23
N VAL A 34 -6.50 -0.03 0.22
CA VAL A 34 -6.41 -0.90 1.39
C VAL A 34 -6.13 -2.32 0.89
N SER A 35 -5.04 -2.92 1.33
CA SER A 35 -4.71 -4.30 0.99
C SER A 35 -3.89 -4.96 2.09
N HIS A 36 -4.09 -6.26 2.28
CA HIS A 36 -3.22 -7.10 3.11
C HIS A 36 -2.04 -7.72 2.33
N ASP A 37 -1.95 -7.53 1.01
CA ASP A 37 -0.84 -8.02 0.19
C ASP A 37 0.36 -7.06 0.22
N ARG A 38 1.41 -7.48 0.93
CA ARG A 38 2.65 -6.70 1.11
C ARG A 38 3.41 -6.50 -0.20
N TRP A 39 3.43 -7.51 -1.08
CA TRP A 39 4.15 -7.44 -2.35
C TRP A 39 3.48 -6.46 -3.29
N PHE A 40 2.15 -6.49 -3.34
CA PHE A 40 1.37 -5.52 -4.10
C PHE A 40 1.61 -4.09 -3.60
N LEU A 41 1.51 -3.87 -2.28
CA LEU A 41 1.78 -2.56 -1.68
C LEU A 41 3.20 -2.06 -1.99
N ASP A 42 4.22 -2.90 -1.89
CA ASP A 42 5.60 -2.52 -2.23
C ASP A 42 5.80 -2.11 -3.70
N ARG A 43 4.96 -2.63 -4.61
CA ARG A 43 5.08 -2.33 -6.04
C ARG A 43 4.37 -1.06 -6.46
N ILE A 44 3.27 -0.69 -5.80
CA ILE A 44 2.42 0.43 -6.23
C ILE A 44 2.41 1.60 -5.25
N ALA A 45 2.72 1.38 -3.96
CA ALA A 45 2.59 2.42 -2.95
C ALA A 45 3.79 3.37 -3.01
N THR A 46 3.48 4.66 -3.06
CA THR A 46 4.46 5.73 -2.81
C THR A 46 4.45 6.17 -1.35
N HIS A 47 3.36 5.88 -0.64
CA HIS A 47 3.14 6.24 0.75
C HIS A 47 2.33 5.15 1.45
N ILE A 48 2.59 4.98 2.74
CA ILE A 48 1.84 4.11 3.64
C ILE A 48 1.12 4.96 4.68
N LEU A 49 -0.21 4.85 4.72
CA LEU A 49 -1.02 5.31 5.84
C LEU A 49 -1.22 4.14 6.80
N ALA A 50 -0.45 4.12 7.88
CA ALA A 50 -0.50 3.04 8.85
C ALA A 50 -1.32 3.40 10.09
N PHE A 51 -2.16 2.47 10.53
CA PHE A 51 -2.90 2.55 11.77
C PHE A 51 -2.10 1.84 12.87
N GLU A 52 -1.55 2.60 13.82
CA GLU A 52 -0.64 2.08 14.85
C GLU A 52 -1.33 1.69 16.17
N GLY A 53 -2.66 1.74 16.21
CA GLY A 53 -3.46 1.56 17.44
C GLY A 53 -3.82 2.89 18.10
N ASP A 54 -4.67 2.84 19.14
CA ASP A 54 -5.12 4.01 19.92
C ASP A 54 -5.69 5.18 19.08
N GLY A 55 -6.25 4.87 17.90
CA GLY A 55 -6.75 5.87 16.96
C GLY A 55 -5.66 6.73 16.29
N ARG A 56 -4.38 6.35 16.41
CA ARG A 56 -3.25 7.06 15.81
C ARG A 56 -2.97 6.53 14.42
N THR A 57 -2.75 7.45 13.50
CA THR A 57 -2.29 7.15 12.14
C THR A 57 -0.95 7.80 11.86
N THR A 58 -0.10 7.06 11.15
CA THR A 58 1.21 7.51 10.70
C THR A 58 1.21 7.56 9.18
N TRP A 59 1.59 8.70 8.63
CA TRP A 59 1.88 8.85 7.21
C TRP A 59 3.38 8.62 6.98
N PHE A 60 3.71 7.69 6.10
CA PHE A 60 5.08 7.31 5.78
C PHE A 60 5.30 7.38 4.27
N GLU A 61 6.43 7.95 3.84
CA GLU A 61 6.84 8.01 2.44
C GLU A 61 7.74 6.81 2.12
N GLY A 62 7.35 6.02 1.12
CA GLY A 62 7.98 4.75 0.77
C GLY A 62 6.98 3.59 0.72
N GLY A 63 7.49 2.40 0.38
CA GLY A 63 6.70 1.17 0.30
C GLY A 63 6.37 0.57 1.66
N TYR A 64 5.69 -0.57 1.66
CA TYR A 64 5.36 -1.33 2.87
C TYR A 64 6.62 -1.81 3.60
N SER A 65 7.60 -2.35 2.88
CA SER A 65 8.85 -2.86 3.42
C SER A 65 9.65 -1.76 4.12
N ASP A 66 9.77 -0.59 3.50
CA ASP A 66 10.43 0.59 4.08
C ASP A 66 9.77 1.02 5.40
N TYR A 67 8.43 1.08 5.39
CA TYR A 67 7.63 1.39 6.57
C TYR A 67 7.84 0.35 7.68
N HIS A 68 7.78 -0.93 7.33
CA HIS A 68 7.92 -2.04 8.28
C HIS A 68 9.28 -2.01 8.98
N GLU A 69 10.37 -1.75 8.24
CA GLU A 69 11.68 -1.57 8.83
C GLU A 69 11.77 -0.32 9.72
N ALA A 70 11.22 0.81 9.27
CA ALA A 70 11.20 2.04 10.06
C ALA A 70 10.44 1.85 11.38
N MET A 71 9.33 1.11 11.35
CA MET A 71 8.58 0.72 12.54
C MET A 71 9.38 -0.16 13.49
N ALA A 72 10.05 -1.19 12.98
CA ALA A 72 10.89 -2.06 13.80
C ALA A 72 11.99 -1.24 14.53
N ARG A 73 12.63 -0.30 13.83
CA ARG A 73 13.64 0.60 14.41
C ARG A 73 13.06 1.53 15.48
N ARG A 74 11.83 2.02 15.30
CA ARG A 74 11.15 2.88 16.29
C ARG A 74 10.76 2.14 17.56
N ARG A 75 10.30 0.90 17.44
CA ARG A 75 9.88 0.05 18.58
C ARG A 75 11.05 -0.51 19.40
N ALA A 76 12.24 -0.56 18.82
CA ALA A 76 13.46 -1.01 19.51
C ALA A 76 14.12 0.09 20.37
N LYS A 77 13.62 1.33 20.30
CA LYS A 77 14.01 2.45 21.17
C LYS A 77 13.04 2.56 22.35
#